data_AF-B8HSX0-F1
#
_entry.id   AF-B8HSX0-F1
#
_cell.length_a   1.000
_cell.length_b   1.000
_cell.length_c   1.000
_cell.angle_alpha   90.00
_cell.angle_beta   90.00
_cell.angle_gamma   90.00
#
_symmetry.space_group_name_H-M   'P 1'
#
loop_
_entity.id
_entity.type
_entity.pdbx_description
1 polymer ?
#
loop_
_entity_poly.entity_id
_entity_poly.type
_entity_poly.pdbx_seq_one_letter_code
_entity_poly.pdbx_strand_id
1 'polypeptide(L)'
;MSPQLKRWLGCKSDRSRLWDTVELSQHEVNHLQISRLSRIRMGQHRVSGIHGINSPVFHPEPIVVEYDGLLDEARVALHEGMTDQSIFSGAKMFLWLCWLSCQGINPIAVYIRHCKSINGGGLTSTPQ
;
A
#
# COMPACT_ATOMS: atom_id res chain seq x y z
N MET A 1 -10.29 -52.05 14.91
CA MET A 1 -10.41 -50.60 14.64
C MET A 1 -9.79 -50.32 13.28
N SER A 2 -10.53 -49.62 12.41
CA SER A 2 -10.20 -49.48 10.98
C SER A 2 -8.97 -48.58 10.75
N PRO A 3 -8.13 -48.86 9.73
CA PRO A 3 -6.92 -48.08 9.41
C PRO A 3 -7.17 -46.60 9.06
N GLN A 4 -8.43 -46.20 8.88
CA GLN A 4 -8.76 -44.84 8.43
C GLN A 4 -8.68 -43.77 9.53
N LEU A 5 -8.68 -44.16 10.82
CA LEU A 5 -8.66 -43.20 11.92
C LEU A 5 -7.25 -42.64 12.22
N LYS A 6 -6.17 -43.33 11.79
CA LYS A 6 -4.79 -42.83 11.95
C LYS A 6 -4.44 -41.68 11.00
N ARG A 7 -5.25 -41.45 9.96
CA ARG A 7 -5.01 -40.39 8.97
C ARG A 7 -5.46 -39.00 9.45
N TRP A 8 -6.24 -38.93 10.53
CA TRP A 8 -6.79 -37.67 11.05
C TRP A 8 -5.94 -37.00 12.15
N LEU A 9 -4.94 -37.69 12.70
CA LEU A 9 -4.07 -37.15 13.76
C LEU A 9 -2.66 -36.78 13.26
N GLY A 10 -2.43 -36.83 11.95
CA GLY A 10 -1.17 -36.46 11.31
C GLY A 10 -1.11 -35.00 10.87
N CYS A 11 -1.63 -34.05 11.66
CA CYS A 11 -1.46 -32.62 11.35
C CYS A 11 -0.06 -32.17 11.78
N LYS A 12 0.96 -32.59 11.03
CA LYS A 12 2.23 -31.84 11.01
C LYS A 12 1.96 -30.59 10.19
N SER A 13 1.68 -29.49 10.90
CA SER A 13 1.65 -28.14 10.36
C SER A 13 3.01 -27.83 9.74
N ASP A 14 3.13 -28.11 8.45
CA ASP A 14 4.29 -27.75 7.65
C ASP A 14 4.15 -26.27 7.29
N ARG A 15 4.59 -25.42 8.22
CA ARG A 15 4.54 -23.95 8.14
C ARG A 15 5.30 -23.40 6.91
N SER A 16 6.10 -24.24 6.26
CA SER A 16 6.85 -23.96 5.04
C SER A 16 5.97 -23.88 3.78
N ARG A 17 4.84 -24.60 3.74
CA ARG A 17 3.96 -24.68 2.56
C ARG A 17 2.90 -23.58 2.43
N LEU A 18 2.69 -22.81 3.50
CA LEU A 18 1.67 -21.74 3.53
C LEU A 18 2.07 -20.50 2.72
N TRP A 19 3.35 -20.33 2.41
CA TRP A 19 3.87 -19.19 1.65
C TRP A 19 3.91 -19.42 0.14
N ASP A 20 3.85 -20.68 -0.32
CA ASP A 20 3.98 -21.03 -1.75
C ASP A 20 2.71 -20.72 -2.57
N THR A 21 1.62 -20.26 -1.95
CA THR A 21 0.31 -20.05 -2.61
C THR A 21 -0.42 -18.79 -2.17
N VAL A 22 0.29 -17.74 -1.75
CA VAL A 22 -0.33 -16.42 -1.60
C VAL A 22 -0.21 -15.68 -2.94
N GLU A 23 -1.15 -15.92 -3.84
CA GLU A 23 -1.35 -15.06 -5.01
C GLU A 23 -1.95 -13.74 -4.52
N LEU A 24 -1.10 -12.73 -4.34
CA LEU A 24 -1.56 -11.37 -4.04
C LEU A 24 -2.21 -10.77 -5.29
N SER A 25 -3.35 -10.13 -5.10
CA SER A 25 -3.94 -9.30 -6.15
C SER A 25 -2.98 -8.15 -6.52
N GLN A 26 -3.06 -7.66 -7.76
CA GLN A 26 -2.25 -6.50 -8.18
C GLN A 26 -2.47 -5.28 -7.28
N HIS A 27 -3.69 -5.12 -6.76
CA HIS A 27 -4.02 -4.08 -5.80
C HIS A 27 -3.23 -4.24 -4.48
N GLU A 28 -3.16 -5.44 -3.91
CA GLU A 28 -2.33 -5.74 -2.72
C GLU A 28 -0.83 -5.57 -3.01
N VAL A 29 -0.37 -5.92 -4.21
CA VAL A 29 1.00 -5.65 -4.63
C VAL A 29 1.27 -4.13 -4.66
N ASN A 30 0.33 -3.33 -5.17
CA ASN A 30 0.46 -1.87 -5.17
C ASN A 30 0.55 -1.31 -3.75
N HIS A 31 -0.27 -1.81 -2.81
CA HIS A 31 -0.16 -1.48 -1.38
C HIS A 31 1.24 -1.78 -0.81
N LEU A 32 1.80 -2.94 -1.13
CA LEU A 32 3.16 -3.30 -0.67
C LEU A 32 4.26 -2.47 -1.32
N GLN A 33 4.10 -2.04 -2.57
CA GLN A 33 5.06 -1.19 -3.26
C GLN A 33 5.09 0.21 -2.66
N ILE A 34 3.92 0.83 -2.48
CA ILE A 34 3.82 2.19 -1.94
C ILE A 34 4.19 2.28 -0.47
N SER A 35 4.03 1.21 0.31
CA SER A 35 4.41 1.20 1.72
C SER A 35 5.91 1.34 1.94
N ARG A 36 6.71 0.93 0.95
CA ARG A 36 8.16 1.08 0.93
C ARG A 36 8.61 2.49 0.53
N LEU A 37 7.70 3.30 -0.03
CA LEU A 37 7.99 4.68 -0.39
C LEU A 37 7.87 5.59 0.83
N SER A 38 8.54 6.74 0.76
CA SER A 38 8.37 7.78 1.78
C SER A 38 6.90 8.21 1.87
N ARG A 39 6.40 8.41 3.10
CA ARG A 39 5.04 8.91 3.32
C ARG A 39 4.88 10.30 2.72
N ILE A 40 3.75 10.56 2.08
CA ILE A 40 3.43 11.88 1.53
C ILE A 40 2.33 12.56 2.34
N ARG A 41 2.31 13.88 2.34
CA ARG A 41 1.24 14.66 2.97
C ARG A 41 0.05 14.79 2.02
N MET A 42 -1.15 14.44 2.51
CA MET A 42 -2.44 14.69 1.88
C MET A 42 -3.33 15.45 2.87
N GLY A 43 -3.57 16.74 2.61
CA GLY A 43 -4.23 17.61 3.60
C GLY A 43 -3.43 17.69 4.91
N GLN A 44 -4.07 17.32 6.02
CA GLN A 44 -3.44 17.24 7.34
C GLN A 44 -2.86 15.84 7.66
N HIS A 45 -3.00 14.88 6.74
CA HIS A 45 -2.63 13.48 6.99
C HIS A 45 -1.30 13.11 6.32
N ARG A 46 -0.54 12.22 6.95
CA ARG A 46 0.60 11.53 6.32
C ARG A 46 0.18 10.12 5.92
N VAL A 47 0.12 9.89 4.62
CA VAL A 47 -0.34 8.61 4.04
C VAL A 47 0.82 7.74 3.63
N SER A 48 0.65 6.44 3.83
CA SER A 48 1.64 5.42 3.50
C SER A 48 1.20 4.53 2.34
N GLY A 49 -0.11 4.45 2.11
CA GLY A 49 -0.73 3.51 1.21
C GLY A 49 -0.87 2.11 1.80
N ILE A 50 -0.69 1.90 3.11
CA ILE A 50 -1.14 0.69 3.80
C ILE A 50 -1.97 1.08 5.02
N HIS A 51 -3.16 0.49 5.08
CA HIS A 51 -4.07 0.63 6.19
C HIS A 51 -3.57 -0.19 7.39
N GLY A 52 -3.05 0.47 8.44
CA GLY A 52 -3.09 -0.07 9.81
C GLY A 52 -1.92 -0.97 10.21
N ILE A 53 -0.86 -1.01 9.39
CA ILE A 53 0.33 -1.80 9.68
C ILE A 53 1.44 -0.91 10.25
N ASN A 54 1.58 -0.88 11.57
CA ASN A 54 2.68 -0.20 12.25
C ASN A 54 3.88 -1.13 12.43
N SER A 55 4.68 -1.29 11.38
CA SER A 55 5.88 -2.12 11.41
C SER A 55 7.11 -1.33 10.95
N PRO A 56 8.24 -1.42 11.66
CA PRO A 56 9.51 -0.83 11.24
C PRO A 56 10.01 -1.37 9.88
N VAL A 57 9.47 -2.51 9.44
CA VAL A 57 9.73 -3.08 8.11
C VAL A 57 9.20 -2.20 6.99
N PHE A 58 8.08 -1.52 7.21
CA PHE A 58 7.45 -0.65 6.21
C PHE A 58 7.66 0.84 6.54
N HIS A 59 7.82 1.18 7.81
CA HIS A 59 7.92 2.57 8.24
C HIS A 59 8.97 2.78 9.32
N PRO A 60 10.03 3.55 9.06
CA PRO A 60 11.06 3.83 10.07
C PRO A 60 10.53 4.71 11.22
N GLU A 61 9.45 5.47 10.98
CA GLU A 61 8.79 6.33 11.98
C GLU A 61 7.48 5.68 12.48
N PRO A 62 7.17 5.80 13.78
CA PRO A 62 5.88 5.36 14.34
C PRO A 62 4.71 5.92 13.53
N ILE A 63 3.67 5.11 13.30
CA ILE A 63 2.39 5.63 12.82
C ILE A 63 1.74 6.36 14.00
N VAL A 64 2.02 7.66 14.13
CA VAL A 64 1.29 8.55 15.03
C VAL A 64 -0.01 8.92 14.32
N VAL A 65 -1.12 8.82 15.04
CA VAL A 65 -2.50 8.84 14.55
C VAL A 65 -2.84 10.14 13.78
N GLU A 66 -2.52 10.16 12.49
CA GLU A 66 -3.01 11.11 11.47
C GLU A 66 -3.44 10.30 10.23
N TYR A 67 -4.19 9.25 10.49
CA TYR A 67 -4.45 8.16 9.56
C TYR A 67 -5.84 8.29 8.92
N ASP A 68 -5.89 8.11 7.60
CA ASP A 68 -7.13 8.06 6.84
C ASP A 68 -7.01 6.98 5.76
N GLY A 69 -7.81 5.92 5.91
CA GLY A 69 -7.81 4.80 4.96
C GLY A 69 -8.23 5.20 3.55
N LEU A 70 -9.13 6.17 3.39
CA LEU A 70 -9.53 6.66 2.07
C LEU A 70 -8.40 7.45 1.40
N LEU A 71 -7.60 8.20 2.16
CA LEU A 71 -6.43 8.88 1.61
C LEU A 71 -5.30 7.89 1.26
N ASP A 72 -5.17 6.78 1.99
CA ASP A 72 -4.28 5.68 1.59
C ASP A 72 -4.77 5.03 0.28
N GLU A 73 -6.07 4.76 0.12
CA GLU A 73 -6.64 4.26 -1.13
C GLU A 73 -6.47 5.25 -2.30
N ALA A 74 -6.63 6.54 -2.04
CA ALA A 74 -6.36 7.57 -3.04
C ALA A 74 -4.90 7.53 -3.52
N ARG A 75 -3.95 7.26 -2.61
CA ARG A 75 -2.54 7.07 -2.97
C ARG A 75 -2.32 5.80 -3.78
N VAL A 76 -2.99 4.71 -3.44
CA VAL A 76 -2.92 3.43 -4.17
C VAL A 76 -3.44 3.62 -5.59
N ALA A 77 -4.61 4.23 -5.75
CA ALA A 77 -5.21 4.49 -7.06
C ALA A 77 -4.34 5.41 -7.92
N LEU A 78 -3.69 6.40 -7.31
CA LEU A 78 -2.71 7.24 -7.98
C LEU A 78 -1.50 6.42 -8.47
N HIS A 79 -0.95 5.56 -7.62
CA HIS A 79 0.16 4.69 -8.00
C HIS A 79 -0.24 3.73 -9.12
N GLU A 80 -1.38 3.07 -8.96
CA GLU A 80 -1.96 2.15 -9.93
C GLU A 80 -2.17 2.81 -11.30
N GLY A 81 -2.79 4.00 -11.35
CA GLY A 81 -2.98 4.72 -12.62
C GLY A 81 -1.68 5.22 -13.27
N MET A 82 -0.58 5.31 -12.52
CA MET A 82 0.74 5.64 -13.06
C MET A 82 1.52 4.42 -13.55
N THR A 83 1.34 3.26 -12.90
CA THR A 83 2.10 2.03 -13.19
C THR A 83 1.36 1.09 -14.14
N ASP A 84 0.03 1.03 -14.02
CA ASP A 84 -0.84 0.28 -14.91
C ASP A 84 -1.49 1.25 -15.91
N GLN A 85 -1.13 1.09 -17.18
CA GLN A 85 -1.60 1.95 -18.27
C GLN A 85 -2.98 1.54 -18.81
N SER A 86 -3.75 0.76 -18.05
CA SER A 86 -5.13 0.44 -18.42
C SER A 86 -6.06 1.65 -18.29
N ILE A 87 -7.08 1.72 -19.16
CA ILE A 87 -8.10 2.79 -19.12
C ILE A 87 -8.83 2.78 -17.77
N PHE A 88 -9.06 1.60 -17.19
CA PHE A 88 -9.73 1.46 -15.91
C PHE A 88 -8.90 2.08 -14.76
N SER A 89 -7.60 1.79 -14.71
CA SER A 89 -6.68 2.35 -13.72
C SER A 89 -6.53 3.87 -13.85
N GLY A 90 -6.49 4.38 -15.08
CA GLY A 90 -6.53 5.81 -15.35
C GLY A 90 -7.83 6.49 -14.88
N ALA A 91 -8.99 5.87 -15.14
CA ALA A 91 -10.29 6.38 -14.70
C ALA A 91 -10.41 6.36 -13.16
N LYS A 92 -9.96 5.28 -12.52
CA LYS A 92 -9.92 5.15 -11.06
C LYS A 92 -9.06 6.26 -10.45
N MET A 93 -7.85 6.48 -10.96
CA MET A 93 -6.98 7.58 -10.54
C MET A 93 -7.69 8.94 -10.67
N PHE A 94 -8.30 9.21 -11.83
CA PHE A 94 -9.01 10.48 -12.06
C PHE A 94 -10.14 10.72 -11.05
N LEU A 95 -10.96 9.70 -10.77
CA LEU A 95 -12.05 9.79 -9.79
C LEU A 95 -11.52 10.13 -8.39
N TRP A 96 -10.41 9.52 -7.97
CA TRP A 96 -9.79 9.83 -6.68
C TRP A 96 -9.21 11.25 -6.64
N LEU A 97 -8.62 11.75 -7.73
CA LEU A 97 -8.14 13.14 -7.80
C LEU A 97 -9.30 14.16 -7.74
N CYS A 98 -10.43 13.86 -8.36
CA CYS A 98 -11.65 14.65 -8.22
C CYS A 98 -12.16 14.63 -6.78
N TRP A 99 -12.22 13.45 -6.16
CA TRP A 99 -12.64 13.32 -4.76
C TRP A 99 -11.73 14.09 -3.80
N LEU A 100 -10.40 14.02 -3.96
CA LEU A 100 -9.44 14.83 -3.18
C LEU A 100 -9.74 16.32 -3.30
N SER A 101 -10.07 16.78 -4.50
CA SER A 101 -10.45 18.19 -4.74
C SER A 101 -11.71 18.57 -3.97
N CYS A 102 -12.72 17.69 -3.91
CA CYS A 102 -13.92 17.88 -3.10
C CYS A 102 -13.62 17.94 -1.59
N GLN A 103 -12.55 17.28 -1.13
CA GLN A 103 -12.08 17.36 0.26
C GLN A 103 -11.18 18.58 0.53
N GLY A 104 -11.01 19.49 -0.43
CA GLY A 104 -10.12 20.64 -0.29
C GLY A 104 -8.62 20.29 -0.34
N ILE A 105 -8.28 19.07 -0.77
CA ILE A 105 -6.89 18.62 -0.92
C ILE A 105 -6.46 18.85 -2.38
N ASN A 106 -5.33 19.54 -2.57
CA ASN A 106 -4.81 19.83 -3.91
C ASN A 106 -4.27 18.53 -4.59
N PRO A 107 -4.93 18.02 -5.64
CA PRO A 107 -4.55 16.76 -6.30
C PRO A 107 -3.21 16.87 -7.05
N ILE A 108 -2.87 18.03 -7.60
CA ILE A 108 -1.61 18.25 -8.33
C ILE A 108 -0.44 18.19 -7.34
N ALA A 109 -0.59 18.81 -6.17
CA ALA A 109 0.42 18.75 -5.12
C ALA A 109 0.64 17.31 -4.62
N VAL A 110 -0.44 16.54 -4.51
CA VAL A 110 -0.38 15.10 -4.19
C VAL A 110 0.36 14.32 -5.26
N TYR A 111 0.02 14.52 -6.55
CA TYR A 111 0.71 13.90 -7.67
C TYR A 111 2.22 14.16 -7.65
N ILE A 112 2.63 15.43 -7.51
CA ILE A 112 4.05 15.81 -7.45
C ILE A 112 4.77 15.15 -6.27
N ARG A 113 4.16 15.14 -5.08
CA ARG A 113 4.76 14.50 -3.90
C ARG A 113 4.90 12.99 -4.10
N HIS A 114 3.92 12.35 -4.71
CA HIS A 114 3.98 10.92 -5.01
C HIS A 114 5.09 10.61 -6.02
N CYS A 115 5.20 11.36 -7.11
CA CYS A 115 6.31 11.24 -8.06
C CYS A 115 7.67 11.43 -7.39
N LYS A 116 7.79 12.43 -6.49
CA LYS A 116 9.00 12.62 -5.68
C LYS A 116 9.28 11.45 -4.76
N SER A 117 8.26 10.81 -4.18
CA SER A 117 8.44 9.63 -3.33
C SER A 117 8.95 8.41 -4.12
N ILE A 118 8.52 8.26 -5.38
CA ILE A 118 9.02 7.22 -6.29
C ILE A 118 10.47 7.51 -6.69
N ASN A 119 10.76 8.73 -7.15
CA ASN A 119 12.09 9.11 -7.66
C ASN A 119 13.14 9.31 -6.56
N GLY A 120 12.72 9.77 -5.38
CA GLY A 120 13.57 9.92 -4.19
C GLY A 120 13.86 8.61 -3.45
N GLY A 121 13.32 7.49 -3.93
CA GLY A 121 13.76 6.14 -3.54
C GLY A 121 15.17 5.81 -4.05
N GLY A 122 15.74 6.64 -4.93
CA GLY A 122 17.16 6.67 -5.25
C GLY A 122 17.79 7.99 -4.81
N LEU A 123 18.71 7.93 -3.84
CA LEU A 123 19.60 8.99 -3.32
C LEU A 123 19.17 9.68 -2.01
N THR A 124 19.96 9.40 -0.96
CA THR A 124 20.25 10.20 0.27
C THR A 124 19.08 10.32 1.26
N SER A 125 19.02 9.59 2.37
CA SER A 125 19.90 9.70 3.56
C SER A 125 20.75 10.96 3.62
N THR A 126 20.13 12.06 4.05
CA THR A 126 20.82 13.08 4.83
C THR A 126 19.89 13.56 5.93
N PRO A 127 20.20 13.33 7.21
CA PRO A 127 19.46 13.95 8.30
C PRO A 127 19.85 15.44 8.38
N GLN A 128 18.86 16.29 8.66
CA GLN A 128 19.11 17.61 9.24
C GLN A 128 19.40 17.46 10.73
#